data_AF-A0A2P8W5E3-F1
#
_entry.id   AF-A0A2P8W5E3-F1
#
_cell.length_a   1.000
_cell.length_b   1.000
_cell.length_c   1.000
_cell.angle_alpha   90.00
_cell.angle_beta   90.00
_cell.angle_gamma   90.00
#
_symmetry.space_group_name_H-M   'P 1'
#
loop_
_entity.id
_entity.type
_entity.pdbx_description
1 polymer ?
#
loop_
_entity_poly.entity_id
_entity_poly.type
_entity_poly.pdbx_seq_one_letter_code
_entity_poly.pdbx_strand_id
1 'polypeptide(L)'
;MKFSPTLAAMLFMPTAAGLLYQAVQPHPWPHRLLAIALLLALFEQAHMARVDLRNVELVGQRLGDPRLKTFHQVVVWTILGQLVGFYGAAAGYLGWGMAAILLSVTGFNLVATLRLEPTGSQPLQVANWRSRLDVLTLDAIALILAGLWIAQRFQNWVAVGMFAITALYSASKLVTYAKALGRPSAIHIAHAAQEHPQTPQQN
;
A
#
# COMPACT_ATOMS: atom_id res chain seq x y z
N MET A 1 14.56 11.24 14.17
CA MET A 1 13.17 10.95 14.56
C MET A 1 12.77 9.62 13.95
N LYS A 2 12.23 8.67 14.75
CA LYS A 2 11.71 7.40 14.22
C LYS A 2 10.30 7.64 13.69
N PHE A 3 10.10 7.48 12.39
CA PHE A 3 8.78 7.66 11.78
C PHE A 3 7.96 6.39 12.02
N SER A 4 7.04 6.45 12.99
CA SER A 4 6.29 5.27 13.43
C SER A 4 5.38 4.73 12.30
N PRO A 5 5.33 3.41 12.06
CA PRO A 5 4.42 2.81 11.08
C PRO A 5 2.95 3.18 11.27
N THR A 6 2.50 3.24 12.53
CA THR A 6 1.11 3.58 12.87
C THR A 6 0.83 5.05 12.61
N LEU A 7 1.76 5.93 13.00
CA LEU A 7 1.65 7.36 12.75
C LEU A 7 1.56 7.64 11.24
N ALA A 8 2.40 6.98 10.44
CA ALA A 8 2.40 7.13 8.99
C ALA A 8 1.03 6.81 8.38
N ALA A 9 0.39 5.71 8.79
CA ALA A 9 -0.95 5.36 8.31
C ALA A 9 -2.04 6.35 8.80
N MET A 10 -1.94 6.82 10.05
CA MET A 10 -2.90 7.78 10.62
C MET A 10 -2.90 9.13 9.88
N LEU A 11 -1.76 9.56 9.33
CA LEU A 11 -1.65 10.82 8.58
C LEU A 11 -2.49 10.85 7.29
N PHE A 12 -2.93 9.69 6.77
CA PHE A 12 -3.86 9.60 5.64
C PHE A 12 -5.33 9.77 6.05
N MET A 13 -5.69 9.67 7.33
CA MET A 13 -7.09 9.70 7.74
C MET A 13 -7.80 11.05 7.47
N PRO A 14 -7.18 12.22 7.68
CA PRO A 14 -7.82 13.49 7.35
C PRO A 14 -8.14 13.63 5.85
N THR A 15 -7.30 13.08 4.97
CA THR A 15 -7.53 13.14 3.53
C THR A 15 -8.64 12.20 3.08
N ALA A 16 -8.90 11.11 3.81
CA ALA A 16 -10.07 10.27 3.58
C ALA A 16 -11.38 11.04 3.78
N ALA A 17 -11.47 11.86 4.83
CA ALA A 17 -12.64 12.73 5.06
C ALA A 17 -12.81 13.76 3.93
N GLY A 18 -11.72 14.39 3.48
CA GLY A 18 -11.78 15.36 2.37
C GLY A 18 -12.16 14.74 1.03
N LEU A 19 -11.68 13.53 0.71
CA LEU A 19 -12.09 12.79 -0.48
C LEU A 19 -13.54 12.33 -0.41
N LEU A 20 -14.00 11.87 0.77
CA LEU A 20 -15.40 11.53 0.98
C LEU A 20 -16.30 12.76 0.81
N TYR A 21 -15.89 13.90 1.36
CA TYR A 21 -16.59 15.17 1.17
C TYR A 21 -16.74 15.50 -0.32
N GLN A 22 -15.65 15.44 -1.10
CA GLN A 22 -15.72 15.66 -2.55
C GLN A 22 -16.59 14.66 -3.30
N ALA A 23 -16.66 13.41 -2.86
CA ALA A 23 -17.50 12.39 -3.46
C ALA A 23 -19.01 12.66 -3.27
N VAL A 24 -19.41 13.38 -2.21
CA VAL A 24 -20.82 13.70 -1.92
C VAL A 24 -21.23 15.11 -2.36
N GLN A 25 -20.29 16.01 -2.63
CA GLN A 25 -20.57 17.33 -3.18
C GLN A 25 -21.22 17.26 -4.57
N PRO A 26 -21.97 18.30 -5.01
CA PRO A 26 -22.65 18.36 -6.29
C PRO A 26 -21.67 18.66 -7.45
N HIS A 27 -20.56 17.92 -7.51
CA HIS A 27 -19.63 17.94 -8.63
C HIS A 27 -20.10 17.01 -9.77
N PRO A 28 -19.59 17.22 -11.00
CA PRO A 28 -19.83 16.29 -12.10
C PRO A 28 -19.46 14.85 -11.73
N TRP A 29 -20.19 13.88 -12.31
CA TRP A 29 -20.01 12.46 -12.01
C TRP A 29 -18.55 11.97 -12.09
N PRO A 30 -17.75 12.34 -13.11
CA PRO A 30 -16.35 11.89 -13.19
C PRO A 30 -15.51 12.35 -12.01
N HIS A 31 -15.75 13.56 -11.51
CA HIS A 31 -15.03 14.12 -10.36
C HIS A 31 -15.31 13.31 -9.11
N ARG A 32 -16.60 13.04 -8.84
CA ARG A 32 -17.03 12.24 -7.69
C ARG A 32 -16.48 10.82 -7.77
N LEU A 33 -16.54 10.21 -8.96
CA LEU A 33 -16.04 8.87 -9.19
C LEU A 33 -14.52 8.78 -9.03
N LEU A 34 -13.77 9.77 -9.50
CA LEU A 34 -12.32 9.85 -9.26
C LEU A 34 -11.99 10.06 -7.77
N ALA A 35 -12.76 10.89 -7.05
CA ALA A 35 -12.59 11.06 -5.61
C ALA A 35 -12.78 9.74 -4.86
N ILE A 36 -13.78 8.93 -5.26
CA ILE A 36 -14.00 7.59 -4.71
C ILE A 36 -12.84 6.65 -5.05
N ALA A 37 -12.35 6.66 -6.30
CA ALA A 37 -11.20 5.86 -6.70
C ALA A 37 -9.95 6.18 -5.87
N LEU A 38 -9.68 7.47 -5.64
CA LEU A 38 -8.58 7.91 -4.77
C LEU A 38 -8.82 7.54 -3.31
N LEU A 39 -10.06 7.57 -2.82
CA LEU A 39 -10.41 7.12 -1.47
C LEU A 39 -10.11 5.63 -1.28
N LEU A 40 -10.43 4.79 -2.27
CA LEU A 40 -10.07 3.36 -2.23
C LEU A 40 -8.55 3.16 -2.24
N ALA A 41 -7.85 3.89 -3.13
CA ALA A 41 -6.39 3.84 -3.19
C ALA A 41 -5.73 4.32 -1.87
N LEU A 42 -6.32 5.30 -1.18
CA LEU A 42 -5.81 5.83 0.08
C LEU A 42 -5.66 4.76 1.15
N PHE A 43 -6.66 3.90 1.32
CA PHE A 43 -6.59 2.83 2.33
C PHE A 43 -5.46 1.84 2.03
N GLU A 44 -5.27 1.52 0.75
CA GLU A 44 -4.19 0.66 0.30
C GLU A 44 -2.81 1.31 0.52
N GLN A 45 -2.66 2.60 0.19
CA GLN A 45 -1.39 3.30 0.41
C GLN A 45 -1.08 3.49 1.90
N ALA A 46 -2.07 3.78 2.74
CA ALA A 46 -1.90 3.86 4.19
C ALA A 46 -1.47 2.51 4.78
N HIS A 47 -2.06 1.41 4.30
CA HIS A 47 -1.66 0.06 4.69
C HIS A 47 -0.22 -0.26 4.24
N MET A 48 0.13 0.03 2.98
CA MET A 48 1.48 -0.18 2.44
C MET A 48 2.54 0.61 3.22
N ALA A 49 2.30 1.90 3.47
CA ALA A 49 3.18 2.76 4.27
C ALA A 49 3.49 2.15 5.65
N ARG A 50 2.47 1.62 6.33
CA ARG A 50 2.64 0.94 7.62
C ARG A 50 3.46 -0.34 7.48
N VAL A 51 3.16 -1.18 6.48
CA VAL A 51 3.87 -2.45 6.29
C VAL A 51 5.33 -2.22 5.92
N ASP A 52 5.63 -1.27 5.04
CA ASP A 52 6.98 -0.98 4.60
C ASP A 52 7.85 -0.46 5.74
N LEU A 53 7.34 0.49 6.54
CA LEU A 53 8.05 0.98 7.73
C LEU A 53 8.23 -0.12 8.77
N ARG A 54 7.21 -0.95 9.02
CA ARG A 54 7.33 -2.08 9.96
C ARG A 54 8.37 -3.10 9.49
N ASN A 55 8.43 -3.39 8.19
CA ASN A 55 9.42 -4.30 7.63
C ASN A 55 10.84 -3.73 7.75
N VAL A 56 11.00 -2.42 7.55
CA VAL A 56 12.28 -1.74 7.80
C VAL A 56 12.70 -1.87 9.27
N GLU A 57 11.78 -1.64 10.22
CA GLU A 57 12.07 -1.79 11.65
C GLU A 57 12.45 -3.22 12.02
N LEU A 58 11.70 -4.21 11.55
CA LEU A 58 11.95 -5.63 11.84
C LEU A 58 13.28 -6.12 11.25
N VAL A 59 13.58 -5.75 10.00
CA VAL A 59 14.85 -6.11 9.36
C VAL A 59 16.00 -5.35 10.03
N GLY A 60 15.82 -4.09 10.40
CA GLY A 60 16.84 -3.28 11.06
C GLY A 60 17.20 -3.76 12.47
N GLN A 61 16.25 -4.36 13.19
CA GLN A 61 16.53 -5.03 14.46
C GLN A 61 17.36 -6.31 14.28
N ARG A 62 17.21 -6.99 13.13
CA ARG A 62 17.95 -8.23 12.81
C ARG A 62 19.31 -7.96 12.17
N LEU A 63 19.42 -6.91 11.37
CA LEU A 63 20.56 -6.61 10.51
C LEU A 63 20.89 -5.12 10.60
N GLY A 64 22.11 -4.80 11.03
CA GLY A 64 22.66 -3.43 11.05
C GLY A 64 23.17 -2.94 9.69
N ASP A 65 22.55 -3.33 8.57
CA ASP A 65 23.05 -3.04 7.22
C ASP A 65 22.84 -1.56 6.82
N PRO A 66 23.89 -0.82 6.41
CA PRO A 66 23.78 0.58 5.95
C PRO A 66 22.79 0.79 4.79
N ARG A 67 22.60 -0.21 3.91
CA ARG A 67 21.67 -0.13 2.76
C ARG A 67 20.23 0.03 3.22
N LEU A 68 19.90 -0.47 4.42
CA LEU A 68 18.58 -0.31 5.00
C LEU A 68 18.26 1.15 5.33
N LYS A 69 19.28 1.96 5.67
CA LYS A 69 19.12 3.40 5.92
C LYS A 69 18.69 4.13 4.65
N THR A 70 19.32 3.83 3.51
CA THR A 70 18.95 4.39 2.21
C THR A 70 17.55 3.95 1.82
N PHE A 71 17.21 2.65 1.97
CA PHE A 71 15.87 2.17 1.69
C PHE A 71 14.80 2.82 2.57
N HIS A 72 15.06 2.98 3.87
CA HIS A 72 14.17 3.70 4.78
C HIS A 72 13.92 5.14 4.33
N GLN A 73 14.96 5.85 3.86
CA GLN A 73 14.79 7.20 3.32
C GLN A 73 13.90 7.20 2.08
N VAL A 74 14.06 6.24 1.17
CA VAL A 74 13.21 6.10 -0.02
C VAL A 74 11.76 5.84 0.37
N VAL A 75 11.50 4.96 1.34
CA VAL A 75 10.15 4.70 1.90
C VAL A 75 9.54 5.98 2.47
N VAL A 76 10.28 6.71 3.31
CA VAL A 76 9.79 7.96 3.94
C VAL A 76 9.47 9.02 2.89
N TRP A 77 10.35 9.22 1.90
CA TRP A 77 10.11 10.17 0.81
C TRP A 77 8.88 9.81 -0.02
N THR A 78 8.69 8.51 -0.26
CA THR A 78 7.51 8.00 -0.97
C THR A 78 6.24 8.32 -0.19
N ILE A 79 6.22 8.04 1.13
CA ILE A 79 5.06 8.32 1.99
C ILE A 79 4.76 9.83 2.02
N LEU A 80 5.78 10.68 2.14
CA LEU A 80 5.59 12.12 2.13
C LEU A 80 5.01 12.63 0.80
N GLY A 81 5.51 12.14 -0.33
CA GLY A 81 4.98 12.49 -1.65
C GLY A 81 3.53 12.03 -1.84
N GLN A 82 3.20 10.83 -1.36
CA GLN A 82 1.81 10.34 -1.34
C GLN A 82 0.91 11.20 -0.47
N LEU A 83 1.35 11.57 0.73
CA LEU A 83 0.60 12.47 1.61
C LEU A 83 0.34 13.81 0.90
N VAL A 84 1.37 14.44 0.32
CA VAL A 84 1.20 15.66 -0.48
C VAL A 84 0.14 15.48 -1.56
N GLY A 85 0.20 14.37 -2.30
CA GLY A 85 -0.78 14.08 -3.34
C GLY A 85 -2.20 13.86 -2.81
N PHE A 86 -2.38 13.12 -1.71
CA PHE A 86 -3.70 12.92 -1.10
C PHE A 86 -4.27 14.19 -0.47
N TYR A 87 -3.45 15.03 0.18
CA TYR A 87 -3.88 16.33 0.69
C TYR A 87 -4.25 17.28 -0.45
N GLY A 88 -3.47 17.31 -1.52
CA GLY A 88 -3.79 18.08 -2.73
C GLY A 88 -5.09 17.60 -3.38
N ALA A 89 -5.27 16.29 -3.49
CA ALA A 89 -6.51 15.69 -3.98
C ALA A 89 -7.68 16.10 -3.09
N ALA A 90 -7.59 15.90 -1.77
CA ALA A 90 -8.61 16.25 -0.79
C ALA A 90 -8.98 17.74 -0.76
N ALA A 91 -8.05 18.63 -1.13
CA ALA A 91 -8.28 20.07 -1.27
C ALA A 91 -8.99 20.48 -2.59
N GLY A 92 -9.32 19.53 -3.46
CA GLY A 92 -10.05 19.76 -4.72
C GLY A 92 -9.23 19.54 -5.99
N TYR A 93 -7.91 19.36 -5.86
CA TYR A 93 -7.01 19.19 -7.02
C TYR A 93 -6.81 17.71 -7.37
N LEU A 94 -7.90 16.98 -7.66
CA LEU A 94 -7.85 15.51 -7.85
C LEU A 94 -6.81 15.05 -8.86
N GLY A 95 -6.67 15.74 -10.00
CA GLY A 95 -5.71 15.39 -11.05
C GLY A 95 -4.25 15.51 -10.61
N TRP A 96 -3.89 16.66 -10.07
CA TRP A 96 -2.54 16.94 -9.57
C TRP A 96 -2.21 16.07 -8.36
N GLY A 97 -3.18 15.86 -7.47
CA GLY A 97 -3.04 14.95 -6.33
C GLY A 97 -2.78 13.50 -6.76
N MET A 98 -3.57 12.99 -7.71
CA MET A 98 -3.35 11.68 -8.32
C MET A 98 -1.97 11.58 -8.96
N ALA A 99 -1.55 12.58 -9.75
CA ALA A 99 -0.24 12.59 -10.38
C ALA A 99 0.90 12.54 -9.35
N ALA A 100 0.80 13.31 -8.26
CA ALA A 100 1.79 13.30 -7.18
C ALA A 100 1.86 11.94 -6.46
N ILE A 101 0.72 11.29 -6.21
CA ILE A 101 0.67 9.92 -5.63
C ILE A 101 1.38 8.94 -6.56
N LEU A 102 1.02 8.96 -7.85
CA LEU A 102 1.57 8.04 -8.84
C LEU A 102 3.06 8.25 -9.05
N LEU A 103 3.53 9.50 -9.18
CA LEU A 103 4.96 9.80 -9.27
C LEU A 103 5.74 9.32 -8.05
N SER A 104 5.14 9.39 -6.86
CA SER A 104 5.76 8.86 -5.64
C SER A 104 5.91 7.35 -5.70
N VAL A 105 4.86 6.63 -6.11
CA VAL A 105 4.89 5.16 -6.25
C VAL A 105 5.84 4.71 -7.36
N THR A 106 5.83 5.39 -8.52
CA THR A 106 6.77 5.12 -9.61
C THR A 106 8.20 5.37 -9.17
N GLY A 107 8.45 6.50 -8.47
CA GLY A 107 9.75 6.83 -7.90
C GLY A 107 10.24 5.76 -6.93
N PHE A 108 9.36 5.27 -6.06
CA PHE A 108 9.67 4.12 -5.20
C PHE A 108 10.08 2.89 -6.01
N ASN A 109 9.29 2.50 -7.02
CA ASN A 109 9.58 1.32 -7.83
C ASN A 109 10.88 1.44 -8.63
N LEU A 110 11.29 2.65 -9.02
CA LEU A 110 12.55 2.91 -9.71
C LEU A 110 13.76 2.94 -8.76
N VAL A 111 13.61 3.55 -7.58
CA VAL A 111 14.73 3.83 -6.66
C VAL A 111 14.93 2.73 -5.62
N ALA A 112 13.90 1.96 -5.28
CA ALA A 112 13.97 0.88 -4.30
C ALA A 112 14.77 -0.32 -4.84
N THR A 113 16.08 -0.31 -4.57
CA THR A 113 17.03 -1.38 -4.93
C THR A 113 16.96 -2.61 -4.03
N LEU A 114 16.12 -2.59 -3.00
CA LEU A 114 15.97 -3.67 -2.03
C LEU A 114 14.54 -4.20 -1.98
N ARG A 115 14.42 -5.49 -1.68
CA ARG A 115 13.20 -6.15 -1.25
C ARG A 115 13.44 -6.72 0.15
N LEU A 116 12.56 -6.35 1.08
CA LEU A 116 12.63 -6.80 2.46
C LEU A 116 11.72 -8.02 2.63
N GLU A 117 12.28 -9.09 3.18
CA GLU A 117 11.53 -10.31 3.50
C GLU A 117 11.79 -10.70 4.96
N PRO A 118 11.10 -10.07 5.93
CA PRO A 118 11.44 -10.16 7.34
C PRO A 118 11.33 -11.57 7.93
N THR A 119 10.62 -12.49 7.28
CA THR A 119 10.48 -13.90 7.70
C THR A 119 11.35 -14.87 6.91
N GLY A 120 12.05 -14.42 5.87
CA GLY A 120 12.89 -15.25 5.02
C GLY A 120 14.28 -15.52 5.61
N SER A 121 14.97 -16.53 5.06
CA SER A 121 16.37 -16.84 5.38
C SER A 121 17.35 -15.76 4.93
N GLN A 122 16.98 -14.97 3.91
CA GLN A 122 17.68 -13.78 3.46
C GLN A 122 16.76 -12.55 3.59
N PRO A 123 16.84 -11.80 4.71
CA PRO A 123 15.94 -10.68 4.97
C PRO A 123 16.12 -9.49 4.00
N LEU A 124 17.27 -9.43 3.32
CA LEU A 124 17.62 -8.44 2.31
C LEU A 124 17.86 -9.15 0.98
N GLN A 125 17.01 -8.86 0.00
CA GLN A 125 17.22 -9.29 -1.38
C GLN A 125 17.44 -8.06 -2.27
N VAL A 126 18.41 -8.15 -3.17
CA VAL A 126 18.63 -7.10 -4.17
C VAL A 126 17.51 -7.17 -5.20
N ALA A 127 16.73 -6.10 -5.32
CA ALA A 127 15.67 -5.98 -6.31
C ALA A 127 16.18 -5.16 -7.50
N ASN A 128 16.07 -5.71 -8.70
CA ASN A 128 16.40 -5.00 -9.93
C ASN A 128 15.13 -4.40 -10.54
N TRP A 129 15.20 -3.21 -11.12
CA TRP A 129 14.04 -2.55 -11.75
C TRP A 129 13.40 -3.42 -12.84
N ARG A 130 14.19 -4.27 -13.50
CA ARG A 130 13.70 -5.23 -14.51
C ARG A 130 12.68 -6.22 -13.95
N SER A 131 12.80 -6.60 -12.67
CA SER A 131 11.81 -7.48 -12.03
C SER A 131 10.52 -6.76 -11.64
N ARG A 132 10.42 -5.44 -11.92
CA ARG A 132 9.26 -4.59 -11.63
C ARG A 132 8.64 -4.00 -12.90
N LEU A 133 9.02 -4.49 -14.09
CA LEU A 133 8.52 -3.98 -15.38
C LEU A 133 6.99 -3.99 -15.46
N ASP A 134 6.35 -5.05 -14.97
CA ASP A 134 4.89 -5.15 -14.97
C ASP A 134 4.25 -4.01 -14.15
N VAL A 135 4.80 -3.76 -12.96
CA VAL A 135 4.32 -2.69 -12.06
C VAL A 135 4.62 -1.31 -12.65
N LEU A 136 5.81 -1.11 -13.21
CA LEU A 136 6.21 0.15 -13.85
C LEU A 136 5.36 0.47 -15.09
N THR A 137 4.93 -0.56 -15.82
CA THR A 137 4.03 -0.40 -16.98
C THR A 137 2.66 0.09 -16.52
N LEU A 138 2.11 -0.51 -15.45
CA LEU A 138 0.84 -0.06 -14.86
C LEU A 138 0.94 1.37 -14.30
N ASP A 139 2.05 1.69 -13.63
CA ASP A 139 2.33 3.03 -13.12
C ASP A 139 2.39 4.06 -14.27
N ALA A 140 3.04 3.72 -15.38
CA ALA A 140 3.11 4.58 -16.56
C ALA A 140 1.73 4.81 -17.19
N ILE A 141 0.91 3.76 -17.31
CA ILE A 141 -0.47 3.89 -17.80
C ILE A 141 -1.28 4.81 -16.87
N ALA A 142 -1.18 4.62 -15.56
CA ALA A 142 -1.86 5.46 -14.58
C ALA A 142 -1.41 6.93 -14.67
N LEU A 143 -0.12 7.19 -14.88
CA LEU A 143 0.40 8.55 -15.09
C LEU A 143 -0.12 9.19 -16.38
N ILE A 144 -0.26 8.43 -17.47
CA ILE A 144 -0.89 8.92 -18.69
C ILE A 144 -2.35 9.29 -18.42
N LEU A 145 -3.11 8.44 -17.72
CA LEU A 145 -4.49 8.75 -17.32
C LEU A 145 -4.56 10.01 -16.46
N ALA A 146 -3.61 10.20 -15.54
CA ALA A 146 -3.51 11.43 -14.75
C ALA A 146 -3.21 12.66 -15.60
N GLY A 147 -2.32 12.55 -16.58
CA GLY A 147 -2.04 13.61 -17.55
C GLY A 147 -3.28 13.97 -18.37
N LEU A 148 -4.04 12.98 -18.84
CA LEU A 148 -5.31 13.19 -19.55
C LEU A 148 -6.33 13.94 -18.68
N TRP A 149 -6.44 13.56 -17.40
CA TRP A 149 -7.31 14.27 -16.46
C TRP A 149 -6.90 15.73 -16.29
N ILE A 150 -5.61 16.00 -16.05
CA ILE A 150 -5.07 17.35 -15.88
C ILE A 150 -5.32 18.19 -17.15
N ALA A 151 -5.14 17.58 -18.32
CA ALA A 151 -5.45 18.20 -19.61
C ALA A 151 -6.96 18.34 -19.91
N GLN A 152 -7.84 17.95 -18.99
CA GLN A 152 -9.30 17.97 -19.12
C GLN A 152 -9.79 17.15 -20.33
N ARG A 153 -9.09 16.06 -20.68
CA ARG A 153 -9.42 15.17 -21.79
C ARG A 153 -9.94 13.83 -21.27
N PHE A 154 -11.00 13.33 -21.90
CA PHE A 154 -11.58 12.00 -21.62
C PHE A 154 -11.88 11.73 -20.13
N GLN A 155 -12.30 12.74 -19.37
CA GLN A 155 -12.46 12.64 -17.91
C GLN A 155 -13.38 11.49 -17.47
N ASN A 156 -14.46 11.23 -18.21
CA ASN A 156 -15.36 10.09 -17.96
C ASN A 156 -14.58 8.76 -17.98
N TRP A 157 -13.79 8.55 -19.03
CA TRP A 157 -13.01 7.32 -19.23
C TRP A 157 -11.90 7.19 -18.19
N VAL A 158 -11.23 8.30 -17.86
CA VAL A 158 -10.21 8.29 -16.80
C VAL A 158 -10.82 7.93 -15.46
N ALA A 159 -11.93 8.56 -15.07
CA ALA A 159 -12.59 8.29 -13.80
C ALA A 159 -13.09 6.84 -13.70
N VAL A 160 -13.74 6.33 -14.75
CA VAL A 160 -14.21 4.94 -14.81
C VAL A 160 -13.04 3.96 -14.78
N GLY A 161 -11.98 4.21 -15.55
CA GLY A 161 -10.79 3.36 -15.57
C GLY A 161 -10.09 3.31 -14.22
N MET A 162 -9.83 4.47 -13.61
CA MET A 162 -9.21 4.55 -12.28
C MET A 162 -10.06 3.89 -11.21
N PHE A 163 -11.38 4.10 -11.24
CA PHE A 163 -12.30 3.45 -10.32
C PHE A 163 -12.30 1.92 -10.51
N ALA A 164 -12.41 1.44 -11.75
CA ALA A 164 -12.41 0.01 -12.04
C ALA A 164 -11.13 -0.68 -11.54
N ILE A 165 -9.96 -0.10 -11.82
CA ILE A 165 -8.66 -0.65 -11.40
C ILE A 165 -8.56 -0.69 -9.88
N THR A 166 -8.87 0.43 -9.21
CA THR A 166 -8.78 0.52 -7.75
C THR A 166 -9.80 -0.38 -7.06
N ALA A 167 -11.05 -0.42 -7.53
CA ALA A 167 -12.08 -1.30 -6.99
C ALA A 167 -11.74 -2.78 -7.16
N LEU A 168 -11.28 -3.20 -8.33
CA LEU A 168 -10.84 -4.58 -8.58
C LEU A 168 -9.68 -4.96 -7.67
N TYR A 169 -8.69 -4.08 -7.53
CA TYR A 169 -7.55 -4.30 -6.65
C TYR A 169 -7.98 -4.45 -5.18
N SER A 170 -8.76 -3.49 -4.65
CA SER A 170 -9.27 -3.54 -3.28
C SER A 170 -10.14 -4.77 -3.02
N ALA A 171 -11.02 -5.14 -3.97
CA ALA A 171 -11.85 -6.35 -3.86
C ALA A 171 -11.00 -7.63 -3.83
N SER A 172 -9.96 -7.72 -4.67
CA SER A 172 -9.07 -8.88 -4.70
C SER A 172 -8.34 -9.11 -3.37
N LYS A 173 -7.94 -8.02 -2.70
CA LYS A 173 -7.35 -8.08 -1.37
C LYS A 173 -8.35 -8.45 -0.30
N LEU A 174 -9.55 -7.87 -0.34
CA LEU A 174 -10.61 -8.19 0.62
C LEU A 174 -10.96 -9.68 0.60
N VAL A 175 -11.04 -10.29 -0.58
CA VAL A 175 -11.23 -11.74 -0.74
C VAL A 175 -10.06 -12.52 -0.13
N THR A 176 -8.82 -12.09 -0.37
CA THR A 176 -7.63 -12.72 0.21
C THR A 176 -7.66 -12.69 1.74
N TYR A 177 -8.01 -11.54 2.33
CA TYR A 177 -8.13 -11.39 3.78
C TYR A 177 -9.26 -12.24 4.37
N ALA A 178 -10.42 -12.28 3.72
CA ALA A 178 -11.54 -13.11 4.14
C ALA A 178 -11.18 -14.61 4.13
N LYS A 179 -10.47 -15.06 3.09
CA LYS A 179 -9.95 -16.44 3.02
C LYS A 179 -8.93 -16.75 4.11
N ALA A 180 -8.08 -15.79 4.47
CA ALA A 180 -7.11 -15.97 5.55
C ALA A 180 -7.78 -16.11 6.93
N LEU A 181 -8.86 -15.37 7.18
CA LEU A 181 -9.66 -15.46 8.41
C LEU A 181 -10.43 -16.78 8.54
N GLY A 182 -10.86 -17.37 7.41
CA GLY A 182 -11.58 -18.64 7.39
C GLY A 182 -10.73 -19.90 7.55
N ARG A 183 -9.39 -19.78 7.65
CA ARG A 183 -8.51 -20.94 7.88
C ARG A 183 -8.40 -21.22 9.38
N PRO A 184 -8.90 -22.37 9.89
CA PRO A 184 -8.71 -22.73 11.29
C PRO A 184 -7.22 -22.90 11.58
N SER A 185 -6.72 -22.21 12.60
CA SER A 185 -5.35 -22.31 13.09
C SER A 185 -5.06 -23.74 13.53
N ALA A 186 -4.23 -24.47 12.79
CA ALA A 186 -3.76 -25.82 13.12
C ALA A 186 -2.99 -25.93 14.46
N ILE A 187 -2.84 -24.82 15.18
CA ILE A 187 -2.16 -24.73 16.48
C ILE A 187 -3.02 -25.31 17.60
N HIS A 188 -4.35 -25.42 17.45
CA HIS A 188 -5.20 -25.88 18.55
C HIS A 188 -5.34 -27.40 18.71
N ILE A 189 -4.85 -28.22 17.76
CA ILE A 189 -4.96 -29.69 17.83
C ILE A 189 -3.74 -30.33 18.51
N ALA A 190 -2.58 -29.66 18.55
CA ALA A 190 -1.36 -30.27 19.11
C ALA A 190 -1.34 -30.38 20.65
N HIS A 191 -2.12 -29.56 21.38
CA HIS A 191 -2.15 -29.61 22.86
C HIS A 191 -3.15 -30.62 23.43
N ALA A 192 -4.18 -31.04 22.68
CA ALA A 192 -5.13 -32.03 23.17
C ALA A 192 -4.62 -33.48 23.03
N ALA A 193 -3.52 -33.71 22.31
CA ALA A 193 -2.95 -35.05 22.08
C ALA A 193 -1.75 -35.39 22.98
N GLN A 194 -1.33 -34.49 23.88
CA GLN A 194 -0.16 -34.69 24.75
C GLN A 194 -0.48 -34.89 26.24
N GLU A 195 -1.75 -34.86 26.64
CA GLU A 195 -2.18 -35.19 28.02
C GLU A 195 -2.60 -36.66 28.17
N HIS A 196 -1.67 -37.60 27.95
CA HIS A 196 -1.74 -38.91 28.61
C HIS A 196 -0.34 -39.54 28.74
N PRO A 197 0.35 -39.33 29.87
CA PRO A 197 1.41 -40.22 30.30
C PRO A 197 0.77 -41.47 30.93
N GLN A 198 0.81 -42.62 30.25
CA GLN A 198 0.72 -43.90 30.93
C GLN A 198 2.13 -44.28 31.42
N THR A 199 2.30 -44.25 32.73
CA THR A 199 3.50 -44.65 33.46
C THR A 199 3.81 -46.15 33.33
N PRO A 200 5.09 -46.55 33.38
CA PRO A 200 5.52 -47.94 33.29
C PRO A 200 5.30 -48.69 34.61
N GLN A 201 4.72 -49.90 34.56
CA GLN A 201 4.77 -50.84 35.67
C GLN A 201 5.82 -51.92 35.39
N GLN A 202 6.89 -51.88 36.18
CA GLN A 202 7.82 -52.98 36.40
C GLN A 202 7.19 -54.00 37.37
N ASN A 203 7.17 -55.28 36.97
CA ASN A 203 7.71 -56.42 37.71
C ASN A 203 7.57 -57.69 36.87
#